data_AF-A0A660LHM2-F1
#
_entry.id   AF-A0A660LHM2-F1
#
_cell.length_a   1.000
_cell.length_b   1.000
_cell.length_c   1.000
_cell.angle_alpha   90.00
_cell.angle_beta   90.00
_cell.angle_gamma   90.00
#
_symmetry.space_group_name_H-M   'P 1'
#
loop_
_entity.id
_entity.type
_entity.pdbx_description
1 polymer ?
#
loop_
_entity_poly.entity_id
_entity_poly.type
_entity_poly.pdbx_seq_one_letter_code
_entity_poly.pdbx_strand_id
1 'polypeptide(L)' 'MATEDERWIVIDGRRWRRTDPSIPEERRKALVSELMSARSAVGHAKRKGDEQAERAARDRVHAAKVALGERGPKWWE' A
#
# COMPACT_ATOMS: atom_id res chain seq x y z
N MET A 1 -17.91 -13.62 -7.46
CA MET A 1 -16.76 -14.30 -6.84
C MET A 1 -15.53 -13.91 -7.65
N ALA A 2 -14.62 -13.11 -7.10
CA ALA A 2 -13.32 -12.90 -7.75
C ALA A 2 -12.60 -14.25 -7.78
N THR A 3 -12.15 -14.67 -8.95
CA THR A 3 -11.36 -15.90 -9.11
C THR A 3 -10.09 -15.80 -8.24
N GLU A 4 -9.53 -16.93 -7.78
CA GLU A 4 -8.33 -16.88 -6.91
C GLU A 4 -7.17 -16.08 -7.54
N ASP A 5 -7.11 -16.03 -8.86
CA ASP A 5 -6.11 -15.29 -9.64
C ASP A 5 -6.28 -13.76 -9.54
N GLU A 6 -7.52 -13.27 -9.38
CA GLU A 6 -7.81 -11.83 -9.26
C GLU A 6 -7.38 -11.22 -7.93
N ARG A 7 -7.03 -12.05 -6.95
CA ARG A 7 -6.67 -11.62 -5.57
C ARG A 7 -5.18 -11.36 -5.42
N TRP A 8 -4.36 -11.85 -6.35
CA TRP A 8 -2.91 -11.84 -6.25
C TRP A 8 -2.25 -11.22 -7.49
N ILE A 9 -1.11 -10.57 -7.29
CA ILE A 9 -0.10 -10.31 -8.32
C ILE A 9 1.17 -11.05 -7.93
N VAL A 10 1.89 -11.60 -8.91
CA VAL A 10 3.18 -12.26 -8.68
C VAL A 10 4.29 -11.34 -9.19
N ILE A 11 5.22 -10.98 -8.32
CA ILE A 11 6.41 -10.17 -8.65
C ILE A 11 7.61 -10.91 -8.07
N ASP A 12 8.59 -11.24 -8.91
CA ASP A 12 9.80 -12.00 -8.55
C ASP A 12 9.49 -13.31 -7.80
N GLY A 13 8.49 -14.06 -8.27
CA GLY A 13 8.02 -15.31 -7.65
C GLY A 13 7.27 -15.13 -6.33
N ARG A 14 7.14 -13.89 -5.82
CA ARG A 14 6.41 -13.58 -4.60
C ARG A 14 4.98 -13.15 -4.91
N ARG A 15 4.00 -13.74 -4.21
CA ARG A 15 2.60 -13.32 -4.26
C ARG A 15 2.39 -12.08 -3.39
N TRP A 16 1.75 -11.07 -3.99
CA TRP A 16 1.29 -9.85 -3.34
C TRP A 16 -0.21 -9.73 -3.53
N ARG A 17 -0.92 -9.21 -2.54
CA ARG A 17 -2.36 -9.00 -2.66
C ARG A 17 -2.65 -7.83 -3.57
N ARG A 18 -3.68 -7.98 -4.41
CA ARG A 18 -4.23 -6.87 -5.18
C ARG A 18 -4.99 -5.90 -4.28
N THR A 19 -5.07 -4.66 -4.75
CA THR A 19 -5.98 -3.66 -4.19
C THR A 19 -7.39 -4.23 -4.17
N ASP A 20 -8.10 -4.01 -3.07
CA ASP A 20 -9.50 -4.42 -2.93
C ASP A 20 -10.36 -3.76 -4.03
N PRO A 21 -10.99 -4.55 -4.91
CA PRO A 21 -11.81 -4.02 -6.01
C PRO A 21 -13.11 -3.37 -5.53
N SER A 22 -13.53 -3.59 -4.28
CA SER A 22 -14.71 -2.95 -3.69
C SER A 22 -14.47 -1.48 -3.30
N ILE A 23 -13.20 -1.03 -3.27
CA ILE A 23 -12.85 0.36 -2.97
C ILE A 23 -13.31 1.26 -4.11
N PRO A 24 -14.15 2.29 -3.85
CA PRO A 24 -14.55 3.25 -4.87
C PRO A 24 -13.35 3.93 -5.52
N GLU A 25 -13.41 4.15 -6.84
CA GLU A 25 -12.27 4.67 -7.62
C GLU A 25 -11.67 5.95 -7.02
N GLU A 26 -12.50 6.89 -6.58
CA GLU A 26 -12.05 8.14 -5.97
C GLU A 26 -11.26 7.91 -4.66
N ARG A 27 -11.76 6.98 -3.83
CA ARG A 27 -11.05 6.58 -2.60
C ARG A 27 -9.76 5.84 -2.94
N ARG A 28 -9.76 4.99 -3.96
CA ARG A 28 -8.56 4.32 -4.45
C ARG A 28 -7.52 5.32 -4.93
N LYS A 29 -7.90 6.32 -5.72
CA LYS A 29 -7.01 7.40 -6.18
C LYS A 29 -6.40 8.16 -5.01
N ALA A 30 -7.21 8.54 -4.02
CA ALA A 30 -6.74 9.23 -2.82
C ALA A 30 -5.72 8.39 -2.03
N LEU A 31 -6.00 7.10 -1.84
CA LEU A 31 -5.09 6.18 -1.15
C LEU A 31 -3.80 5.93 -1.92
N VAL A 32 -3.86 5.83 -3.25
CA VAL A 32 -2.66 5.73 -4.10
C VAL A 32 -1.82 7.01 -4.03
N SER A 33 -2.47 8.18 -4.05
CA SER A 33 -1.79 9.48 -3.87
C SER A 33 -1.07 9.55 -2.52
N GLU A 34 -1.75 9.18 -1.44
CA GLU A 34 -1.16 9.11 -0.09
C GLU A 34 0.00 8.11 -0.03
N LEU A 35 -0.13 6.94 -0.66
CA LEU A 35 0.94 5.95 -0.74
C LEU A 35 2.19 6.51 -1.45
N MET A 36 2.00 7.22 -2.56
CA MET A 36 3.11 7.83 -3.30
C MET A 36 3.76 8.98 -2.53
N SER A 37 2.94 9.82 -1.89
CA SER A 37 3.40 10.87 -0.97
C SER A 37 4.25 10.30 0.18
N ALA A 38 3.75 9.25 0.86
CA ALA A 38 4.45 8.59 1.94
C ALA A 38 5.78 7.94 1.48
N ARG A 39 5.82 7.32 0.30
CA ARG A 39 7.06 6.79 -0.29
C ARG A 39 8.08 7.89 -0.57
N SER A 40 7.64 9.03 -1.09
CA SER A 40 8.50 10.20 -1.31
C SER A 40 9.08 10.70 0.02
N ALA A 41 8.26 10.75 1.07
CA ALA A 41 8.70 11.13 2.42
C ALA A 41 9.75 10.18 3.00
N VAL A 42 9.65 8.86 2.77
CA VAL A 42 10.71 7.90 3.15
C VAL A 42 12.02 8.25 2.44
N GLY A 43 11.97 8.48 1.12
CA GLY A 43 13.17 8.83 0.35
C GLY A 43 13.78 10.16 0.78
N HIS A 44 12.98 11.13 1.21
CA HIS A 44 13.45 12.40 1.77
C HIS A 44 14.10 12.23 3.14
N ALA A 45 13.45 11.50 4.05
CA ALA A 45 13.96 11.23 5.38
C ALA A 45 15.31 10.48 5.33
N LYS A 46 15.42 9.46 4.45
CA LYS A 46 16.69 8.76 4.20
C LYS A 46 17.81 9.69 3.76
N ARG A 47 17.54 10.57 2.79
CA ARG A 47 18.55 11.54 2.29
C ARG A 47 19.00 12.52 3.37
N LYS A 48 18.12 12.82 4.34
CA LYS A 48 18.42 13.68 5.49
C LYS A 48 19.04 12.95 6.68
N GLY A 49 19.09 11.61 6.67
CA GLY A 49 19.48 10.82 7.84
C GLY A 49 18.52 10.95 9.02
N ASP A 50 17.26 11.32 8.77
CA ASP A 50 16.24 11.50 9.81
C ASP A 50 15.46 10.19 10.03
N GLU A 51 15.92 9.40 11.00
CA GLU A 51 15.34 8.09 11.31
C GLU A 51 13.89 8.19 11.83
N GLN A 52 13.55 9.25 12.55
CA GLN A 52 12.19 9.45 13.08
C GLN A 52 11.20 9.77 11.95
N ALA A 53 11.57 10.70 11.06
CA ALA A 53 10.77 11.00 9.88
C ALA A 53 10.67 9.78 8.96
N GLU A 54 11.73 8.98 8.86
CA GLU A 54 11.72 7.77 8.05
C GLU A 54 10.75 6.73 8.62
N ARG A 55 10.75 6.53 9.95
CA ARG A 55 9.81 5.63 10.62
C ARG A 55 8.37 6.08 10.43
N ALA A 56 8.08 7.36 10.66
CA ALA A 56 6.73 7.92 10.46
C ALA A 56 6.26 7.76 9.01
N ALA A 57 7.14 8.00 8.03
CA ALA A 57 6.80 7.82 6.62
C ALA A 57 6.55 6.34 6.25
N ARG A 58 7.31 5.39 6.83
CA ARG A 58 7.06 3.96 6.66
C ARG A 58 5.72 3.53 7.26
N ASP A 59 5.34 4.09 8.40
CA ASP A 59 4.05 3.80 9.03
C ASP A 59 2.89 4.30 8.16
N ARG A 60 3.03 5.48 7.54
CA ARG A 60 2.07 5.98 6.53
C ARG A 60 1.98 5.05 5.31
N VAL A 61 3.11 4.57 4.79
CA VAL A 61 3.12 3.57 3.70
C VAL A 61 2.37 2.31 4.12
N HIS A 62 2.57 1.83 5.36
CA HIS A 62 1.87 0.67 5.87
C HIS A 62 0.35 0.92 5.93
N ALA A 63 -0.07 2.04 6.53
CA ALA A 63 -1.47 2.40 6.67
C ALA A 63 -2.18 2.52 5.31
N ALA A 64 -1.56 3.18 4.33
CA ALA A 64 -2.12 3.29 2.97
C ALA A 64 -2.29 1.92 2.30
N LYS A 65 -1.32 1.01 2.46
CA LYS A 65 -1.42 -0.35 1.91
C LYS A 65 -2.48 -1.22 2.59
N VAL A 66 -2.67 -1.05 3.90
CA VAL A 66 -3.76 -1.72 4.63
C VAL A 66 -5.10 -1.20 4.15
N ALA A 67 -5.26 0.12 4.01
CA ALA A 67 -6.48 0.74 3.50
C ALA A 67 -6.79 0.36 2.03
N LEU A 68 -5.76 0.10 1.22
CA LEU A 68 -5.90 -0.45 -0.13
C LEU A 68 -6.25 -1.95 -0.16
N GLY A 69 -6.22 -2.66 0.97
CA GLY A 69 -6.42 -4.12 1.02
C GLY A 69 -5.21 -4.96 0.60
N GLU A 70 -4.07 -4.31 0.31
CA GLU A 70 -2.81 -4.97 -0.06
C GLU A 70 -2.12 -5.63 1.15
N ARG A 71 -2.48 -5.18 2.36
CA ARG A 71 -1.98 -5.66 3.67
C ARG A 71 -3.14 -5.75 4.69
N GLY A 72 -2.88 -6.35 5.86
CA GLY A 72 -3.90 -6.49 6.91
C GLY A 72 -4.88 -7.65 6.67
N PRO A 73 -6.13 -7.57 7.16
CA PRO A 73 -7.19 -8.55 6.88
C PRO A 73 -7.38 -8.76 5.38
N LYS A 74 -7.79 -9.96 4.95
CA LYS A 74 -8.12 -10.23 3.55
C LYS A 74 -9.50 -9.63 3.26
N TRP A 75 -9.67 -9.00 2.11
CA TRP A 75 -10.96 -8.44 1.69
C TRP A 75 -11.91 -9.48 1.06
N TRP A 76 -11.46 -10.74 0.91
CA TRP A 76 -12.21 -11.83 0.26
C TRP A 76 -12.68 -12.93 1.21
N GLU A 77 -12.85 -12.60 2.49
CA GLU A 77 -13.60 -13.47 3.42
C GLU A 77 -15.10 -13.18 3.34
#